data_AF-A0AB38D5M7-F1
#
_entry.id   AF-A0AB38D5M7-F1
#
_cell.length_a   1.000
_cell.length_b   1.000
_cell.length_c   1.000
_cell.angle_alpha   90.00
_cell.angle_beta   90.00
_cell.angle_gamma   90.00
#
_symmetry.space_group_name_H-M   'P 1'
#
loop_
_entity.id
_entity.type
_entity.pdbx_description
1 polymer ?
#
loop_
_entity_poly.entity_id
_entity_poly.type
_entity_poly.pdbx_seq_one_letter_code
_entity_poly.pdbx_strand_id
1 'polypeptide(L)'
;MFVVRTAGHVIDSAVLGSMEYAITVLGVPLIVILGHDSCGAVQASLSALDEGSMPGGYIRDLVVRVIPSILRGRREAMIRVDEFVACHVQETGG
;
A
#
# COMPACT_ATOMS: atom_id res chain seq x y z
N MET A 1 0.69 -19.23 9.87
CA MET A 1 0.67 -17.83 9.37
C MET A 1 -0.18 -17.81 8.10
N PHE A 2 -1.27 -17.05 8.08
CA PHE A 2 -2.08 -16.81 6.88
C PHE A 2 -1.50 -15.60 6.15
N VAL A 3 -1.31 -15.67 4.84
CA VAL A 3 -0.54 -14.68 4.08
C VAL A 3 -1.33 -14.17 2.89
N VAL A 4 -1.47 -12.86 2.80
CA VAL A 4 -1.97 -12.15 1.63
C VAL A 4 -0.85 -11.22 1.16
N ARG A 5 -0.50 -11.26 -0.13
CA ARG A 5 0.56 -10.42 -0.70
C ARG A 5 0.11 -9.84 -2.03
N THR A 6 0.10 -8.52 -2.10
CA THR A 6 -0.08 -7.74 -3.33
C THR A 6 1.09 -6.76 -3.44
N ALA A 7 1.33 -6.23 -4.65
CA ALA A 7 2.32 -5.20 -4.85
C ALA A 7 1.95 -3.95 -4.03
N GLY A 8 2.87 -3.48 -3.18
CA GLY A 8 2.60 -2.36 -2.27
C GLY A 8 1.50 -2.64 -1.25
N HIS A 9 1.21 -3.91 -0.91
CA HIS A 9 0.13 -4.29 0.01
C HIS A 9 -1.21 -3.57 -0.25
N VAL A 10 -1.50 -3.25 -1.51
CA VAL A 10 -2.76 -2.60 -1.90
C VAL A 10 -3.95 -3.51 -1.63
N ILE A 11 -5.05 -2.91 -1.20
CA ILE A 11 -6.28 -3.62 -0.85
C ILE A 11 -7.26 -3.52 -2.02
N ASP A 12 -7.75 -4.68 -2.44
CA ASP A 12 -8.94 -4.86 -3.26
C ASP A 12 -9.95 -5.77 -2.53
N SER A 13 -11.06 -6.13 -3.18
CA SER A 13 -12.08 -6.97 -2.59
C SER A 13 -11.60 -8.40 -2.28
N ALA A 14 -10.67 -8.95 -3.05
CA ALA A 14 -10.13 -10.28 -2.82
C ALA A 14 -9.17 -10.30 -1.62
N VAL A 15 -8.35 -9.25 -1.48
CA VAL A 15 -7.49 -9.04 -0.31
C VAL A 15 -8.35 -8.89 0.96
N LEU A 16 -9.39 -8.05 0.91
CA LEU A 16 -10.28 -7.83 2.06
C LEU A 16 -11.02 -9.12 2.45
N GLY A 17 -11.58 -9.85 1.50
CA GLY A 17 -12.23 -11.13 1.77
C GLY A 17 -11.27 -12.18 2.35
N SER A 18 -10.00 -12.15 1.93
CA SER A 18 -8.96 -13.01 2.50
C SER A 18 -8.66 -12.65 3.96
N MET A 19 -8.66 -11.36 4.31
CA MET A 19 -8.51 -10.89 5.69
C MET A 19 -9.71 -11.30 6.54
N GLU A 20 -10.94 -11.11 6.05
CA GLU A 20 -12.16 -11.52 6.73
C GLU A 20 -12.18 -13.02 6.99
N TYR A 21 -11.75 -13.85 6.03
CA TYR A 21 -11.64 -15.30 6.23
C TYR A 21 -10.65 -15.63 7.34
N ALA A 22 -9.48 -14.98 7.37
CA ALA A 22 -8.48 -15.20 8.41
C ALA A 22 -9.04 -14.86 9.80
N ILE A 23 -9.79 -13.76 9.93
CA ILE A 23 -10.40 -13.34 11.21
C ILE A 23 -11.56 -14.27 11.59
N THR A 24 -12.56 -14.41 10.71
CA THR A 24 -13.86 -15.00 11.05
C THR A 24 -13.88 -16.52 10.99
N VAL A 25 -13.06 -17.14 10.14
CA VAL A 25 -13.02 -18.60 9.96
C VAL A 25 -11.82 -19.21 10.67
N LEU A 26 -10.64 -18.58 10.58
CA LEU A 26 -9.42 -19.12 11.20
C LEU A 26 -9.16 -18.58 12.61
N GLY A 27 -9.89 -17.54 13.05
CA GLY A 27 -9.76 -16.97 14.39
C GLY A 27 -8.40 -16.33 14.65
N VAL A 28 -7.75 -15.74 13.63
CA VAL A 28 -6.43 -15.11 13.83
C VAL A 28 -6.54 -13.90 14.78
N PRO A 29 -5.71 -13.82 15.84
CA PRO A 29 -5.82 -12.75 16.83
C PRO A 29 -5.07 -11.47 16.42
N LEU A 30 -4.31 -11.50 15.32
CA LEU A 30 -3.43 -10.42 14.90
C LEU A 30 -3.36 -10.33 13.38
N ILE A 31 -3.47 -9.11 12.86
CA ILE A 31 -3.13 -8.74 11.50
C ILE A 31 -1.83 -7.93 11.54
N VAL A 32 -0.91 -8.24 10.64
CA VAL A 32 0.33 -7.47 10.45
C VAL A 32 0.35 -6.94 9.03
N ILE A 33 0.42 -5.61 8.89
CA ILE A 33 0.73 -4.96 7.61
C ILE A 33 2.25 -4.82 7.53
N LEU A 34 2.85 -5.44 6.52
CA LEU A 34 4.31 -5.48 6.37
C LEU A 34 4.74 -4.70 5.13
N GLY A 35 5.25 -3.48 5.35
CA GLY A 35 5.98 -2.72 4.34
C GLY A 35 7.46 -3.14 4.27
N HIS A 36 8.16 -2.57 3.30
CA HIS A 36 9.61 -2.73 3.15
C HIS A 36 10.21 -1.48 2.48
N ASP A 37 11.49 -1.24 2.72
CA ASP A 37 12.25 -0.18 2.05
C ASP A 37 12.29 -0.41 0.53
N SER A 38 12.58 0.65 -0.22
CA SER A 38 12.70 0.56 -1.69
C SER A 38 11.46 -0.04 -2.38
N CYS A 39 10.25 0.23 -1.85
CA CYS A 39 9.01 -0.30 -2.41
C CYS A 39 8.72 0.29 -3.81
N GLY A 40 8.72 -0.57 -4.83
CA GLY A 40 8.49 -0.16 -6.22
C GLY A 40 7.11 0.45 -6.48
N ALA A 41 6.07 0.04 -5.74
CA ALA A 41 4.74 0.65 -5.86
C ALA A 41 4.72 2.10 -5.35
N VAL A 42 5.37 2.35 -4.20
CA VAL A 42 5.54 3.70 -3.62
C VAL A 42 6.38 4.58 -4.55
N GLN A 43 7.48 4.05 -5.08
CA GLN A 43 8.33 4.77 -6.05
C GLN A 43 7.55 5.11 -7.33
N ALA A 44 6.79 4.16 -7.88
CA ALA A 44 5.96 4.42 -9.06
C ALA A 44 4.89 5.49 -8.79
N SER A 45 4.32 5.55 -7.58
CA SER A 45 3.39 6.62 -7.18
C SER A 45 4.06 7.97 -7.04
N LEU A 46 5.29 8.03 -6.53
CA LEU A 46 6.07 9.26 -6.50
C LEU A 46 6.36 9.75 -7.94
N SER A 47 6.91 8.90 -8.81
CA SER A 47 7.17 9.25 -10.21
C SER A 47 5.89 9.64 -10.97
N ALA A 48 4.75 9.02 -10.69
CA ALA A 48 3.47 9.41 -11.27
C ALA A 48 3.04 10.83 -10.88
N LEU A 49 3.27 11.22 -9.62
CA LEU A 49 2.91 12.55 -9.10
C LEU A 49 3.92 13.63 -9.47
N ASP A 50 5.21 13.30 -9.51
CA ASP A 50 6.29 14.27 -9.71
C ASP A 50 6.67 14.47 -11.18
N GLU A 51 6.64 13.38 -11.96
CA GLU A 51 7.10 13.38 -13.36
C GLU A 51 5.94 13.17 -14.33
N GLY A 52 4.73 12.87 -13.85
CA GLY A 52 3.59 12.48 -14.68
C GLY A 52 3.75 11.09 -15.32
N SER A 53 4.72 10.29 -14.87
CA SER A 53 5.05 8.97 -15.41
C SER A 53 4.07 7.90 -14.92
N MET A 54 2.83 7.97 -15.43
CA MET A 54 1.75 7.07 -15.02
C MET A 54 1.80 5.76 -15.83
N PRO A 55 2.01 4.58 -15.21
CA PRO A 55 1.99 3.32 -15.93
C PRO A 55 0.63 3.01 -16.57
N GLY A 56 0.65 2.14 -17.58
CA GLY A 56 -0.54 1.61 -18.25
C GLY A 56 -1.02 0.29 -17.62
N GLY A 57 -2.14 -0.22 -18.15
CA GLY A 57 -2.74 -1.49 -17.73
C GLY A 57 -3.05 -1.54 -16.23
N TYR A 58 -3.06 -2.75 -15.66
CA TYR A 58 -3.40 -2.97 -14.24
C TYR A 58 -2.33 -2.48 -13.26
N ILE A 59 -1.12 -2.15 -13.72
CA ILE A 59 -0.11 -1.52 -12.84
C ILE A 59 -0.61 -0.14 -12.39
N ARG A 60 -1.34 0.57 -13.24
CA ARG A 60 -1.98 1.84 -12.88
C ARG A 60 -2.85 1.72 -11.64
N ASP A 61 -3.59 0.63 -11.50
CA ASP A 61 -4.50 0.42 -10.38
C ASP A 61 -3.73 0.33 -9.05
N LEU A 62 -2.54 -0.27 -9.07
CA LEU A 62 -1.65 -0.29 -7.91
C LEU A 62 -1.23 1.13 -7.54
N VAL A 63 -0.75 1.89 -8.52
CA VAL A 63 -0.21 3.23 -8.29
C VAL A 63 -1.28 4.19 -7.77
N VAL A 64 -2.48 4.15 -8.36
CA VAL A 64 -3.63 4.96 -7.96
C VAL A 64 -4.05 4.65 -6.52
N ARG A 65 -3.96 3.40 -6.07
CA ARG A 65 -4.29 3.01 -4.69
C ARG A 65 -3.25 3.46 -3.67
N VAL A 66 -2.00 3.67 -4.07
CA VAL A 66 -0.92 4.13 -3.19
C VAL A 66 -0.83 5.67 -3.12
N ILE A 67 -1.24 6.38 -4.18
CA ILE A 67 -1.22 7.86 -4.26
C ILE A 67 -1.80 8.57 -3.02
N PRO A 68 -2.93 8.15 -2.41
CA PRO A 68 -3.47 8.81 -1.22
C PRO A 68 -2.46 8.88 -0.06
N SER A 69 -1.68 7.82 0.17
CA SER A 69 -0.64 7.81 1.20
C SER A 69 0.49 8.78 0.88
N ILE A 70 0.85 8.93 -0.40
CA ILE A 70 1.85 9.93 -0.83
C ILE A 70 1.33 11.35 -0.58
N LEU A 71 0.08 11.62 -0.95
CA LEU A 71 -0.54 12.94 -0.75
C LEU A 71 -0.65 13.27 0.75
N ARG A 72 -0.99 12.29 1.58
CA ARG A 72 -0.96 12.45 3.03
C ARG A 72 0.45 12.78 3.52
N GLY A 73 1.45 11.99 3.13
CA GLY A 73 2.84 12.20 3.54
C GLY A 73 3.34 13.60 3.18
N ARG A 74 2.96 14.11 2.00
CA ARG A 74 3.29 15.48 1.58
C ARG A 74 2.64 16.55 2.46
N ARG A 75 1.40 16.35 2.90
CA ARG A 75 0.73 17.28 3.86
C ARG A 75 1.47 17.32 5.20
N GLU A 76 2.12 16.22 5.57
CA GLU A 76 2.96 16.11 6.77
C GLU A 76 4.44 16.47 6.50
N ALA A 77 4.75 17.06 5.33
CA ALA A 77 6.08 17.48 4.92
C ALA A 77 7.14 16.36 4.84
N MET A 78 6.73 15.11 4.60
CA MET A 78 7.64 14.01 4.28
C MET A 78 8.33 14.23 2.93
N ILE A 79 9.59 13.79 2.84
CA ILE A 79 10.42 13.97 1.64
C ILE A 79 11.06 12.64 1.23
N ARG A 80 11.41 11.78 2.20
CA ARG A 80 12.13 10.54 1.92
C ARG A 80 11.16 9.42 1.55
N VAL A 81 11.61 8.55 0.64
CA VAL A 81 10.83 7.37 0.22
C VAL A 81 10.45 6.49 1.41
N ASP A 82 11.35 6.29 2.37
CA ASP A 82 11.09 5.47 3.57
C ASP A 82 9.96 6.05 4.44
N GLU A 83 9.83 7.37 4.50
CA GLU A 83 8.74 8.04 5.23
C GLU A 83 7.41 7.77 4.54
N PHE A 84 7.37 7.84 3.20
CA PHE A 84 6.19 7.50 2.43
C PHE A 84 5.81 6.02 2.55
N VAL A 85 6.79 5.10 2.61
CA VAL A 85 6.53 3.68 2.89
C VAL A 85 5.90 3.52 4.27
N ALA A 86 6.46 4.15 5.30
CA ALA A 86 5.92 4.06 6.66
C ALA A 86 4.50 4.65 6.74
N CYS A 87 4.26 5.79 6.09
CA CYS A 87 2.92 6.38 5.95
C CYS A 87 1.97 5.42 5.23
N HIS A 88 2.41 4.76 4.16
CA HIS A 88 1.57 3.82 3.42
C HIS A 88 1.18 2.59 4.26
N VAL A 89 2.10 2.07 5.09
CA VAL A 89 1.80 1.01 6.05
C VAL A 89 0.73 1.46 7.06
N GLN A 90 0.86 2.68 7.59
CA GLN A 90 -0.12 3.24 8.54
C GLN A 90 -1.49 3.43 7.90
N GLU A 91 -1.56 4.00 6.70
CA GLU A 91 -2.82 4.22 5.97
C GLU A 91 -3.50 2.93 5.51
N THR A 92 -2.74 1.84 5.35
CA THR A 92 -3.33 0.53 5.00
C THR A 92 -3.92 -0.17 6.23
N GLY A 93 -3.37 0.10 7.42
CA GLY A 93 -3.80 -0.54 8.67
C GLY A 93 -4.77 0.26 9.54
N GLY A 94 -4.92 1.57 9.29
CA GLY A 94 -5.79 2.50 10.03
C GLY A 94 -7.09 2.79 9.31
#